data_AF-A0A6I5F615-F1
#
_entry.id   AF-A0A6I5F615-F1
#
_cell.length_a   1.000
_cell.length_b   1.000
_cell.length_c   1.000
_cell.angle_alpha   90.00
_cell.angle_beta   90.00
_cell.angle_gamma   90.00
#
_symmetry.space_group_name_H-M   'P 1'
#
loop_
_entity.id
_entity.type
_entity.pdbx_description
1 polymer ?
#
loop_
_entity_poly.entity_id
_entity_poly.type
_entity_poly.pdbx_seq_one_letter_code
_entity_poly.pdbx_strand_id
1 'polypeptide(L)'
;MGPGNAVDGRVFHVKLPGHDAMARRADEHVVPTRVMLPRRVVDGPARQVGKRLLMALLVLAATVLIVWLDRAGYNDNADGKVDLLDAVYYATVTLSTTGYGDITPYSDGARLINVVLVTPLRVMFLIILVGTTLEVLTERTREDFRLKRWRSNLRDHTVVVGFGTKGRSAIQTLCATGLPKEQIVIVDPASKVIEAANAEGFTGVVGDATRSDVLLRAELQKARQIIIATQRDDTAVLVALTARQLNRGAKIVAAVREEENAPLLRQSGADAVITSASAAGRLLGLSVLSPSAGTVMEDLIQQGSGLDLIERPVIKAEVGKSVRETEDLVVSVLRGHRLLGYDDPAASPLQLTDRVITIVRATPPPGSGPSGPSLPHLPMSPHHRP
;
A
#
# COMPACT_ATOMS: atom_id res chain seq x y z
N MET A 1 -32.03 1.29 75.31
CA MET A 1 -31.64 -0.13 75.32
C MET A 1 -32.60 -0.88 74.38
N GLY A 2 -32.13 -1.87 73.61
CA GLY A 2 -32.95 -2.69 72.67
C GLY A 2 -33.66 -3.86 73.36
N PRO A 3 -34.09 -4.94 72.67
CA PRO A 3 -33.98 -5.33 71.24
C PRO A 3 -35.34 -5.28 70.48
N GLY A 4 -35.55 -5.76 69.23
CA GLY A 4 -34.64 -6.23 68.17
C GLY A 4 -35.17 -7.47 67.39
N ASN A 5 -35.06 -7.46 66.03
CA ASN A 5 -35.45 -8.50 65.05
C ASN A 5 -36.95 -8.89 64.91
N ALA A 6 -37.46 -9.38 63.77
CA ALA A 6 -37.09 -9.28 62.34
C ALA A 6 -38.18 -9.96 61.47
N VAL A 7 -38.51 -9.43 60.29
CA VAL A 7 -39.12 -10.21 59.17
C VAL A 7 -38.53 -9.72 57.84
N ASP A 8 -38.13 -10.65 56.97
CA ASP A 8 -37.46 -10.44 55.67
C ASP A 8 -38.46 -10.05 54.56
N GLY A 9 -37.97 -9.36 53.53
CA GLY A 9 -38.76 -8.80 52.43
C GLY A 9 -37.97 -8.62 51.13
N ARG A 10 -37.09 -9.58 50.80
CA ARG A 10 -36.26 -9.52 49.58
C ARG A 10 -37.01 -9.88 48.29
N VAL A 11 -37.28 -8.88 47.46
CA VAL A 11 -37.63 -9.07 46.04
C VAL A 11 -36.34 -9.16 45.21
N PHE A 12 -36.08 -10.32 44.61
CA PHE A 12 -34.95 -10.53 43.70
C PHE A 12 -35.29 -10.07 42.28
N HIS A 13 -34.82 -8.88 41.89
CA HIS A 13 -34.75 -8.50 40.47
C HIS A 13 -33.47 -9.05 39.82
N VAL A 14 -33.56 -10.23 39.21
CA VAL A 14 -32.50 -10.77 38.35
C VAL A 14 -32.48 -9.98 37.04
N LYS A 15 -31.53 -9.05 36.91
CA LYS A 15 -31.31 -8.27 35.70
C LYS A 15 -30.56 -9.13 34.67
N LEU A 16 -31.30 -9.79 33.78
CA LEU A 16 -30.75 -10.59 32.69
C LEU A 16 -29.78 -9.74 31.82
N PRO A 17 -28.55 -10.22 31.53
CA PRO A 17 -27.65 -9.54 30.59
C PRO A 17 -28.29 -9.46 29.20
N GLY A 18 -28.33 -8.26 28.63
CA GLY A 18 -29.20 -7.96 27.50
C GLY A 18 -28.84 -8.65 26.18
N HIS A 19 -29.88 -8.98 25.40
CA HIS A 19 -29.78 -9.45 24.02
C HIS A 19 -28.95 -8.50 23.11
N ASP A 20 -28.87 -7.22 23.45
CA ASP A 20 -28.01 -6.21 22.81
C ASP A 20 -26.52 -6.61 22.74
N ALA A 21 -26.02 -7.37 23.72
CA ALA A 21 -24.62 -7.80 23.73
C ALA A 21 -24.32 -8.88 22.68
N MET A 22 -25.31 -9.70 22.31
CA MET A 22 -25.21 -10.64 21.20
C MET A 22 -25.47 -9.97 19.86
N ALA A 23 -26.44 -9.04 19.78
CA ALA A 23 -26.70 -8.27 18.56
C ALA A 23 -25.45 -7.50 18.09
N ARG A 24 -24.75 -6.78 19.00
CA ARG A 24 -23.50 -6.07 18.67
C ARG A 24 -22.37 -6.98 18.18
N ARG A 25 -22.32 -8.26 18.62
CA ARG A 25 -21.33 -9.25 18.15
C ARG A 25 -21.73 -9.92 16.83
N ALA A 26 -23.03 -10.00 16.54
CA ALA A 26 -23.56 -10.52 15.28
C ALA A 26 -23.30 -9.55 14.12
N ASP A 27 -23.58 -8.26 14.31
CA ASP A 27 -23.33 -7.22 13.29
C ASP A 27 -21.84 -7.02 12.99
N GLU A 28 -20.96 -7.35 13.94
CA GLU A 28 -19.50 -7.27 13.76
C GLU A 28 -18.96 -8.23 12.67
N HIS A 29 -19.74 -9.24 12.27
CA HIS A 29 -19.34 -10.26 11.29
C HIS A 29 -19.76 -9.96 9.84
N VAL A 30 -20.49 -8.86 9.56
CA VAL A 30 -21.14 -8.63 8.26
C VAL A 30 -20.50 -7.53 7.40
N VAL A 31 -19.56 -6.74 7.94
CA VAL A 31 -18.75 -5.81 7.11
C VAL A 31 -17.53 -6.56 6.55
N PRO A 32 -17.37 -6.73 5.22
CA PRO A 32 -16.23 -7.43 4.63
C PRO A 32 -14.95 -6.62 4.85
N THR A 33 -14.30 -6.94 5.97
CA THR A 33 -13.15 -6.24 6.53
C THR A 33 -11.91 -6.51 5.67
N ARG A 34 -11.69 -5.66 4.67
CA ARG A 34 -10.60 -5.83 3.70
C ARG A 34 -9.47 -4.85 3.97
N VAL A 35 -8.37 -5.40 4.52
CA VAL A 35 -7.04 -4.84 4.25
C VAL A 35 -6.74 -5.11 2.79
N MET A 36 -6.64 -4.05 1.99
CA MET A 36 -6.40 -4.10 0.56
C MET A 36 -4.91 -3.92 0.31
N LEU A 37 -4.19 -5.04 0.18
CA LEU A 37 -2.80 -5.06 -0.25
C LEU A 37 -2.68 -4.64 -1.73
N PRO A 38 -1.62 -3.93 -2.15
CA PRO A 38 -1.42 -3.55 -3.53
C PRO A 38 -1.54 -4.74 -4.49
N ARG A 39 -2.34 -4.58 -5.54
CA ARG A 39 -2.38 -5.52 -6.66
C ARG A 39 -1.07 -5.46 -7.43
N ARG A 40 -0.05 -6.21 -6.97
CA ARG A 40 1.02 -6.66 -7.87
C ARG A 40 0.35 -7.36 -9.05
N VAL A 41 0.72 -6.98 -10.26
CA VAL A 41 0.23 -7.55 -11.51
C VAL A 41 0.77 -8.98 -11.63
N VAL A 42 0.09 -9.90 -10.95
CA VAL A 42 0.15 -11.33 -11.27
C VAL A 42 -0.60 -11.48 -12.60
N ASP A 43 -0.07 -12.27 -13.52
CA ASP A 43 -0.75 -12.61 -14.77
C ASP A 43 -2.21 -12.99 -14.46
N GLY A 44 -3.17 -12.27 -15.04
CA GLY A 44 -4.58 -12.40 -14.63
C GLY A 44 -5.07 -13.85 -14.73
N PRO A 45 -5.97 -14.32 -13.86
CA PRO A 45 -6.37 -15.74 -13.80
C PRO A 45 -6.73 -16.33 -15.17
N ALA A 46 -7.45 -15.57 -16.00
CA ALA A 46 -7.78 -15.96 -17.37
C ALA A 46 -6.56 -16.18 -18.29
N ARG A 47 -5.47 -15.40 -18.15
CA ARG A 47 -4.22 -15.61 -18.90
C ARG A 47 -3.48 -16.85 -18.41
N GLN A 48 -3.47 -17.12 -17.10
CA GLN A 48 -2.83 -18.30 -16.54
C GLN A 48 -3.60 -19.59 -16.93
N VAL A 49 -4.93 -19.57 -16.86
CA VAL A 49 -5.80 -20.63 -17.37
C VAL A 49 -5.62 -20.80 -18.88
N GLY A 50 -5.60 -19.71 -19.65
CA GLY A 50 -5.37 -19.74 -21.11
C GLY A 50 -4.03 -20.35 -21.50
N LYS A 51 -2.92 -19.97 -20.83
CA LYS A 51 -1.60 -20.60 -21.01
C LYS A 51 -1.63 -22.12 -20.73
N ARG A 52 -2.40 -22.57 -19.74
CA ARG A 52 -2.53 -24.00 -19.40
C ARG A 52 -3.43 -24.79 -20.35
N LEU A 53 -4.56 -24.22 -20.77
CA LEU A 53 -5.38 -24.81 -21.82
C LEU A 53 -4.60 -24.96 -23.12
N LEU A 54 -3.80 -23.96 -23.48
CA LEU A 54 -2.88 -24.04 -24.62
C LEU A 54 -1.86 -25.18 -24.47
N MET A 55 -1.24 -25.32 -23.29
CA MET A 55 -0.33 -26.46 -23.03
C MET A 55 -1.05 -27.82 -23.10
N ALA A 56 -2.26 -27.95 -22.55
CA ALA A 56 -3.03 -29.19 -22.63
C ALA A 56 -3.41 -29.54 -24.08
N LEU A 57 -3.81 -28.54 -24.88
CA LEU A 57 -4.08 -28.69 -26.32
C LEU A 57 -2.83 -29.06 -27.12
N LEU A 58 -1.66 -28.51 -26.77
CA LEU A 58 -0.38 -28.90 -27.38
C LEU A 58 0.01 -30.35 -27.06
N VAL A 59 -0.21 -30.81 -25.82
CA VAL A 59 0.02 -32.21 -25.41
C VAL A 59 -0.94 -33.16 -26.14
N LEU A 60 -2.21 -32.78 -26.27
CA LEU A 60 -3.19 -33.51 -27.07
C LEU A 60 -2.73 -33.58 -28.53
N ALA A 61 -2.47 -32.44 -29.18
CA ALA A 61 -2.04 -32.37 -30.58
C ALA A 61 -0.75 -33.15 -30.86
N ALA A 62 0.24 -33.12 -29.95
CA ALA A 62 1.45 -33.93 -30.04
C ALA A 62 1.13 -35.43 -29.97
N THR A 63 0.22 -35.85 -29.09
CA THR A 63 -0.21 -37.25 -28.97
C THR A 63 -0.97 -37.71 -30.21
N VAL A 64 -1.87 -36.87 -30.75
CA VAL A 64 -2.57 -37.12 -32.03
C VAL A 64 -1.57 -37.30 -33.16
N LEU A 65 -0.56 -36.43 -33.26
CA LEU A 65 0.46 -36.52 -34.30
C LEU A 65 1.28 -37.82 -34.21
N ILE A 66 1.68 -38.22 -33.00
CA ILE A 66 2.41 -39.48 -32.76
C ILE A 66 1.56 -40.68 -33.21
N VAL A 67 0.29 -40.74 -32.80
CA VAL A 67 -0.63 -41.85 -33.13
C VAL A 67 -0.94 -41.87 -34.63
N TRP A 68 -1.14 -40.71 -35.26
CA TRP A 68 -1.42 -40.61 -36.69
C TRP A 68 -0.23 -41.02 -37.57
N LEU A 69 1.01 -40.71 -37.15
CA LEU A 69 2.23 -41.16 -37.85
C LEU A 69 2.44 -42.68 -37.69
N ASP A 70 2.11 -43.24 -36.53
CA ASP A 70 2.28 -44.66 -36.19
C ASP A 70 1.02 -45.52 -36.45
N ARG A 71 -0.01 -44.96 -37.10
CA ARG A 71 -1.35 -45.55 -37.26
C ARG A 71 -1.39 -46.97 -37.81
N ALA A 72 -0.38 -47.40 -38.58
CA ALA A 72 -0.27 -48.76 -39.11
C ALA A 72 -0.05 -49.83 -38.02
N GLY A 73 0.43 -49.43 -36.83
CA GLY A 73 0.60 -50.29 -35.65
C GLY A 73 -0.62 -50.38 -34.74
N TYR A 74 -1.71 -49.70 -35.08
CA TYR A 74 -2.98 -49.68 -34.35
C TYR A 74 -4.07 -50.42 -35.13
N ASN A 75 -5.02 -50.98 -34.40
CA ASN A 75 -6.23 -51.59 -34.94
C ASN A 75 -7.45 -50.99 -34.24
N ASP A 76 -8.39 -50.46 -35.01
CA ASP A 76 -9.76 -50.22 -34.54
C ASP A 76 -10.57 -51.51 -34.68
N ASN A 77 -11.29 -51.89 -33.62
CA ASN A 77 -12.13 -53.07 -33.61
C ASN A 77 -13.41 -52.95 -34.45
N ALA A 78 -13.77 -51.75 -34.92
CA ALA A 78 -14.94 -51.48 -35.76
C ALA A 78 -14.70 -51.77 -37.25
N ASP A 79 -13.61 -51.24 -37.84
CA ASP A 79 -13.33 -51.36 -39.28
C ASP A 79 -11.88 -51.76 -39.64
N GLY A 80 -11.02 -51.96 -38.63
CA GLY A 80 -9.62 -52.39 -38.79
C GLY A 80 -8.63 -51.30 -39.21
N LYS A 81 -9.01 -50.02 -39.21
CA LYS A 81 -8.14 -48.90 -39.62
C LYS A 81 -8.20 -47.76 -38.61
N VAL A 82 -7.25 -46.82 -38.70
CA VAL A 82 -7.20 -45.62 -37.87
C VAL A 82 -7.01 -44.42 -38.77
N ASP A 83 -8.04 -43.59 -38.86
CA ASP A 83 -8.03 -42.32 -39.56
C ASP A 83 -7.54 -41.16 -38.67
N LEU A 84 -7.73 -39.90 -39.08
CA LEU A 84 -7.32 -38.74 -38.28
C LEU A 84 -8.26 -38.48 -37.09
N LEU A 85 -9.56 -38.70 -37.24
CA LEU A 85 -10.55 -38.57 -36.19
C LEU A 85 -10.35 -39.67 -35.14
N ASP A 86 -10.06 -40.89 -35.57
CA ASP A 86 -9.76 -42.04 -34.71
C ASP A 86 -8.48 -41.78 -33.87
N ALA A 87 -7.45 -41.19 -34.48
CA ALA A 87 -6.24 -40.76 -33.77
C ALA A 87 -6.52 -39.65 -32.73
N VAL A 88 -7.41 -38.70 -33.03
CA VAL A 88 -7.89 -37.67 -32.09
C VAL A 88 -8.68 -38.29 -30.94
N TYR A 89 -9.57 -39.23 -31.24
CA TYR A 89 -10.39 -39.96 -30.28
C TYR A 89 -9.52 -40.81 -29.34
N TYR A 90 -8.66 -41.67 -29.88
CA TYR A 90 -7.71 -42.49 -29.11
C TYR A 90 -6.82 -41.64 -28.21
N ALA A 91 -6.24 -40.56 -28.73
CA ALA A 91 -5.41 -39.65 -27.94
C ALA A 91 -6.21 -39.03 -26.78
N THR A 92 -7.44 -38.58 -27.04
CA THR A 92 -8.31 -37.99 -26.00
C THR A 92 -8.64 -39.02 -24.91
N VAL A 93 -9.12 -40.20 -25.29
CA VAL A 93 -9.52 -41.32 -24.40
C VAL A 93 -8.34 -41.88 -23.59
N THR A 94 -7.14 -41.87 -24.18
CA THR A 94 -5.91 -42.36 -23.53
C THR A 94 -5.33 -41.32 -22.57
N LEU A 95 -5.27 -40.04 -22.98
CA LEU A 95 -4.79 -38.95 -22.12
C LEU A 95 -5.74 -38.67 -20.94
N SER A 96 -7.05 -38.83 -21.13
CA SER A 96 -8.06 -38.74 -20.05
C SER A 96 -8.06 -39.93 -19.09
N THR A 97 -7.21 -40.95 -19.32
CA THR A 97 -7.22 -42.24 -18.61
C THR A 97 -8.56 -43.00 -18.66
N THR A 98 -9.40 -42.74 -19.66
CA THR A 98 -10.68 -43.45 -19.84
C THR A 98 -10.45 -44.84 -20.44
N GLY A 99 -9.64 -44.94 -21.50
CA GLY A 99 -9.11 -46.20 -22.03
C GLY A 99 -10.15 -47.27 -22.41
N TYR A 100 -11.12 -46.95 -23.28
CA TYR A 100 -12.20 -47.88 -23.67
C TYR A 100 -11.72 -49.20 -24.31
N GLY A 101 -10.55 -49.21 -24.97
CA GLY A 101 -9.96 -50.43 -25.56
C GLY A 101 -10.56 -50.85 -26.91
N ASP A 102 -11.32 -49.95 -27.53
CA ASP A 102 -11.86 -50.02 -28.89
C ASP A 102 -10.78 -49.86 -29.97
N ILE A 103 -9.88 -48.90 -29.79
CA ILE A 103 -8.65 -48.75 -30.60
C ILE A 103 -7.44 -49.19 -29.75
N THR A 104 -6.61 -50.09 -30.28
CA THR A 104 -5.46 -50.62 -29.54
C THR A 104 -4.17 -50.73 -30.38
N PRO A 105 -2.98 -50.49 -29.77
CA PRO A 105 -1.70 -50.77 -30.41
C PRO A 105 -1.42 -52.29 -30.41
N TYR A 106 -1.52 -52.90 -31.58
CA TYR A 106 -1.29 -54.35 -31.74
C TYR A 106 0.18 -54.67 -32.05
N SER A 107 0.92 -53.76 -32.70
CA SER A 107 2.33 -53.96 -33.04
C SER A 107 3.25 -53.66 -31.85
N ASP A 108 4.39 -54.37 -31.77
CA ASP A 108 5.37 -54.16 -30.70
C ASP A 108 6.01 -52.76 -30.75
N GLY A 109 6.14 -52.18 -31.95
CA GLY A 109 6.58 -50.79 -32.14
C GLY A 109 5.60 -49.78 -31.53
N ALA A 110 4.30 -49.92 -31.84
CA ALA A 110 3.27 -49.03 -31.31
C ALA A 110 3.12 -49.17 -29.78
N ARG A 111 3.30 -50.38 -29.24
CA ARG A 111 3.35 -50.61 -27.79
C ARG A 111 4.55 -49.89 -27.14
N LEU A 112 5.74 -49.99 -27.74
CA LEU A 112 6.93 -49.28 -27.24
C LEU A 112 6.74 -47.76 -27.26
N ILE A 113 6.16 -47.21 -28.34
CA ILE A 113 5.82 -45.78 -28.46
C ILE A 113 4.81 -45.36 -27.38
N ASN A 114 3.81 -46.20 -27.06
CA ASN A 114 2.85 -45.91 -26.00
C ASN A 114 3.48 -45.90 -24.60
N VAL A 115 4.42 -46.80 -24.32
CA VAL A 115 5.13 -46.85 -23.04
C VAL A 115 6.10 -45.68 -22.90
N VAL A 116 6.87 -45.36 -23.94
CA VAL A 116 7.97 -44.37 -23.87
C VAL A 116 7.49 -42.93 -24.09
N LEU A 117 6.49 -42.70 -24.94
CA LEU A 117 6.04 -41.34 -25.32
C LEU A 117 4.63 -41.02 -24.82
N VAL A 118 3.62 -41.86 -25.13
CA VAL A 118 2.22 -41.55 -24.77
C VAL A 118 2.01 -41.58 -23.25
N THR A 119 2.68 -42.48 -22.53
CA THR A 119 2.52 -42.59 -21.06
C THR A 119 3.05 -41.35 -20.31
N PRO A 120 4.25 -40.79 -20.60
CA PRO A 120 4.66 -39.50 -20.05
C PRO A 120 3.75 -38.33 -20.46
N LEU A 121 3.30 -38.28 -21.72
CA LEU A 121 2.35 -37.25 -22.18
C LEU A 121 1.02 -37.31 -21.42
N ARG A 122 0.51 -38.51 -21.14
CA ARG A 122 -0.68 -38.77 -20.31
C ARG A 122 -0.51 -38.27 -18.87
N VAL A 123 0.62 -38.59 -18.23
CA VAL A 123 0.91 -38.09 -16.87
C VAL A 123 0.99 -36.56 -16.85
N MET A 124 1.65 -35.94 -17.84
CA MET A 124 1.71 -34.49 -17.97
C MET A 124 0.33 -33.86 -18.21
N PHE A 125 -0.51 -34.47 -19.07
CA PHE A 125 -1.87 -34.01 -19.34
C PHE A 125 -2.73 -33.99 -18.06
N LEU A 126 -2.69 -35.08 -17.27
CA LEU A 126 -3.38 -35.16 -15.98
C LEU A 126 -2.87 -34.12 -14.98
N ILE A 127 -1.55 -33.91 -14.89
CA ILE A 127 -0.95 -32.89 -14.01
C ILE A 127 -1.42 -31.48 -14.40
N ILE A 128 -1.46 -31.16 -15.70
CA ILE A 128 -1.98 -29.88 -16.19
C ILE A 128 -3.46 -29.73 -15.83
N LEU A 129 -4.28 -30.76 -16.09
CA LEU A 129 -5.73 -30.74 -15.87
C LEU A 129 -6.07 -30.62 -14.37
N VAL A 130 -5.63 -31.57 -13.54
CA VAL A 130 -5.87 -31.58 -12.09
C VAL A 130 -5.22 -30.36 -11.41
N GLY A 131 -4.05 -29.93 -11.89
CA GLY A 131 -3.34 -28.75 -11.39
C GLY A 131 -4.08 -27.43 -11.61
N THR A 132 -5.03 -27.35 -12.55
CA THR A 132 -5.92 -26.17 -12.66
C THR A 132 -6.93 -26.09 -11.52
N THR A 133 -7.56 -27.22 -11.15
CA THR A 133 -8.59 -27.25 -10.10
C THR A 133 -8.04 -26.89 -8.74
N LEU A 134 -6.87 -27.42 -8.36
CA LEU A 134 -6.23 -27.07 -7.08
C LEU A 134 -5.84 -25.60 -7.02
N GLU A 135 -5.30 -25.01 -8.10
CA GLU A 135 -4.82 -23.63 -8.02
C GLU A 135 -5.94 -22.61 -7.83
N VAL A 136 -7.06 -22.76 -8.56
CA VAL A 136 -8.24 -21.89 -8.40
C VAL A 136 -8.83 -21.99 -6.98
N LEU A 137 -8.83 -23.20 -6.39
CA LEU A 137 -9.30 -23.39 -5.02
C LEU A 137 -8.39 -22.72 -3.96
N THR A 138 -7.11 -22.50 -4.28
CA THR A 138 -6.12 -21.89 -3.37
C THR A 138 -6.02 -20.37 -3.45
N GLU A 139 -6.80 -19.66 -4.27
CA GLU A 139 -6.73 -18.19 -4.34
C GLU A 139 -6.95 -17.53 -2.97
N ARG A 140 -7.94 -17.99 -2.20
CA ARG A 140 -8.18 -17.56 -0.81
C ARG A 140 -6.98 -17.82 0.09
N THR A 141 -6.44 -19.04 0.06
CA THR A 141 -5.27 -19.43 0.85
C THR A 141 -4.05 -18.56 0.52
N ARG A 142 -3.88 -18.15 -0.73
CA ARG A 142 -2.81 -17.24 -1.17
C ARG A 142 -3.03 -15.80 -0.69
N GLU A 143 -4.26 -15.29 -0.74
CA GLU A 143 -4.61 -13.97 -0.19
C GLU A 143 -4.33 -13.92 1.33
N ASP A 144 -4.82 -14.90 2.09
CA ASP A 144 -4.62 -15.00 3.54
C ASP A 144 -3.14 -15.13 3.91
N PHE A 145 -2.38 -15.95 3.18
CA PHE A 145 -0.94 -16.10 3.40
C PHE A 145 -0.19 -14.80 3.11
N ARG A 146 -0.54 -14.06 2.04
CA ARG A 146 0.04 -12.75 1.74
C ARG A 146 -0.27 -11.73 2.83
N LEU A 147 -1.52 -11.68 3.32
CA LEU A 147 -1.90 -10.79 4.42
C LEU A 147 -1.16 -11.13 5.72
N LYS A 148 -1.05 -12.41 6.07
CA LYS A 148 -0.31 -12.88 7.24
C LYS A 148 1.19 -12.51 7.15
N ARG A 149 1.80 -12.66 5.98
CA ARG A 149 3.22 -12.31 5.72
C ARG A 149 3.46 -10.79 5.71
N TRP A 150 2.50 -10.01 5.24
CA TRP A 150 2.56 -8.55 5.36
C TRP A 150 2.50 -8.12 6.83
N ARG A 151 1.52 -8.61 7.62
CA ARG A 151 1.41 -8.31 9.07
C ARG A 151 2.63 -8.75 9.89
N SER A 152 3.27 -9.87 9.54
CA SER A 152 4.49 -10.31 10.23
C SER A 152 5.64 -9.34 10.01
N ASN A 153 5.82 -8.88 8.77
CA ASN A 153 7.00 -8.12 8.33
C ASN A 153 6.86 -6.61 8.52
N LEU A 154 5.64 -6.07 8.54
CA LEU A 154 5.41 -4.64 8.66
C LEU A 154 5.77 -4.12 10.06
N ARG A 155 6.77 -3.24 10.14
CA ARG A 155 7.25 -2.53 11.33
C ARG A 155 7.74 -1.15 10.93
N ASP A 156 7.77 -0.23 11.89
CA ASP A 156 8.30 1.14 11.76
C ASP A 156 7.67 1.95 10.61
N HIS A 157 6.48 1.55 10.19
CA HIS A 157 5.73 2.12 9.07
C HIS A 157 4.99 3.41 9.47
N THR A 158 4.50 4.11 8.45
CA THR A 158 3.64 5.29 8.61
C THR A 158 2.19 4.90 8.36
N VAL A 159 1.30 5.19 9.30
CA VAL A 159 -0.15 5.07 9.11
C VAL A 159 -0.72 6.44 8.76
N VAL A 160 -1.48 6.54 7.67
CA VAL A 160 -2.12 7.79 7.23
C VAL A 160 -3.64 7.62 7.27
N VAL A 161 -4.30 8.38 8.15
CA VAL A 161 -5.75 8.35 8.33
C VAL A 161 -6.39 9.45 7.48
N GLY A 162 -7.16 9.04 6.47
CA GLY A 162 -7.80 9.89 5.47
C GLY A 162 -6.92 10.08 4.24
N PHE A 163 -7.43 9.72 3.06
CA PHE A 163 -6.73 9.89 1.76
C PHE A 163 -7.45 10.88 0.83
N GLY A 164 -7.96 11.96 1.42
CA GLY A 164 -8.30 13.19 0.70
C GLY A 164 -7.07 14.05 0.39
N THR A 165 -7.29 15.31 0.00
CA THR A 165 -6.24 16.27 -0.40
C THR A 165 -5.06 16.32 0.59
N LYS A 166 -5.35 16.55 1.88
CA LYS A 166 -4.32 16.67 2.94
C LYS A 166 -3.45 15.42 3.06
N GLY A 167 -4.07 14.24 3.09
CA GLY A 167 -3.38 12.96 3.24
C GLY A 167 -2.57 12.57 2.00
N ARG A 168 -3.12 12.80 0.80
CA ARG A 168 -2.43 12.54 -0.46
C ARG A 168 -1.19 13.42 -0.63
N SER A 169 -1.30 14.73 -0.38
CA SER A 169 -0.15 15.65 -0.44
C SER A 169 0.95 15.24 0.56
N ALA A 170 0.58 14.93 1.81
CA ALA A 170 1.55 14.45 2.80
C ALA A 170 2.25 13.14 2.37
N ILE A 171 1.52 12.20 1.77
CA ILE A 171 2.11 10.96 1.23
C ILE A 171 3.04 11.23 0.05
N GLN A 172 2.71 12.18 -0.83
CA GLN A 172 3.58 12.58 -1.94
C GLN A 172 4.91 13.15 -1.42
N THR A 173 4.88 14.05 -0.43
CA THR A 173 6.08 14.59 0.23
C THR A 173 6.90 13.49 0.92
N LEU A 174 6.26 12.51 1.58
CA LEU A 174 6.96 11.37 2.18
C LEU A 174 7.62 10.47 1.13
N CYS A 175 6.96 10.22 -0.01
CA CYS A 175 7.54 9.43 -1.09
C CYS A 175 8.71 10.16 -1.77
N ALA A 176 8.61 11.49 -1.95
CA ALA A 176 9.67 12.32 -2.51
C ALA A 176 10.93 12.34 -1.61
N THR A 177 10.73 12.37 -0.29
CA THR A 177 11.81 12.25 0.72
C THR A 177 12.34 10.81 0.90
N GLY A 178 11.92 9.86 0.04
CA GLY A 178 12.46 8.50 -0.03
C GLY A 178 11.76 7.45 0.84
N LEU A 179 10.61 7.75 1.46
CA LEU A 179 9.84 6.74 2.18
C LEU A 179 9.18 5.76 1.19
N PRO A 180 9.46 4.44 1.24
CA PRO A 180 8.91 3.48 0.29
C PRO A 180 7.41 3.27 0.50
N LYS A 181 6.66 3.11 -0.60
CA LYS A 181 5.18 2.96 -0.56
C LYS A 181 4.71 1.78 0.28
N GLU A 182 5.52 0.72 0.38
CA GLU A 182 5.27 -0.46 1.19
C GLU A 182 5.27 -0.18 2.71
N GLN A 183 5.91 0.91 3.14
CA GLN A 183 5.88 1.42 4.53
C GLN A 183 4.76 2.43 4.78
N ILE A 184 3.84 2.63 3.84
CA ILE A 184 2.69 3.52 4.00
C ILE A 184 1.40 2.70 4.00
N VAL A 185 0.63 2.84 5.09
CA VAL A 185 -0.68 2.19 5.27
C VAL A 185 -1.74 3.26 5.42
N ILE A 186 -2.71 3.26 4.52
CA ILE A 186 -3.80 4.24 4.48
C ILE A 186 -5.04 3.68 5.17
N VAL A 187 -5.75 4.49 5.95
CA VAL A 187 -7.02 4.14 6.58
C VAL A 187 -8.08 5.15 6.15
N ASP A 188 -9.18 4.69 5.55
CA ASP A 188 -10.26 5.57 5.11
C ASP A 188 -11.60 4.80 5.13
N PRO A 189 -12.71 5.41 5.58
CA PRO A 189 -14.02 4.73 5.58
C PRO A 189 -14.57 4.48 4.16
N ALA A 190 -14.13 5.21 3.13
CA ALA A 190 -14.64 5.07 1.78
C ALA A 190 -13.84 4.04 0.95
N SER A 191 -14.44 2.89 0.62
CA SER A 191 -13.81 1.83 -0.22
C SER A 191 -13.21 2.38 -1.52
N LYS A 192 -13.93 3.28 -2.23
CA LYS A 192 -13.45 3.91 -3.47
C LYS A 192 -12.13 4.69 -3.30
N VAL A 193 -11.92 5.30 -2.13
CA VAL A 193 -10.70 6.05 -1.81
C VAL A 193 -9.53 5.08 -1.58
N ILE A 194 -9.78 3.97 -0.87
CA ILE A 194 -8.82 2.88 -0.69
C ILE A 194 -8.49 2.16 -2.00
N GLU A 195 -9.47 1.96 -2.88
CA GLU A 195 -9.27 1.39 -4.22
C GLU A 195 -8.36 2.26 -5.09
N ALA A 196 -8.54 3.59 -5.06
CA ALA A 196 -7.64 4.54 -5.73
C ALA A 196 -6.22 4.48 -5.14
N ALA A 197 -6.10 4.50 -3.81
CA ALA A 197 -4.80 4.35 -3.12
C ALA A 197 -4.09 3.02 -3.47
N ASN A 198 -4.85 1.93 -3.60
CA ASN A 198 -4.33 0.62 -3.98
C ASN A 198 -3.79 0.61 -5.42
N ALA A 199 -4.48 1.30 -6.34
CA ALA A 199 -4.03 1.49 -7.72
C ALA A 199 -2.75 2.36 -7.80
N GLU A 200 -2.59 3.32 -6.88
CA GLU A 200 -1.34 4.09 -6.71
C GLU A 200 -0.21 3.28 -6.04
N GLY A 201 -0.48 2.05 -5.59
CA GLY A 201 0.50 1.12 -5.01
C GLY A 201 0.57 1.09 -3.49
N PHE A 202 -0.33 1.76 -2.77
CA PHE A 202 -0.34 1.80 -1.31
C PHE A 202 -1.17 0.67 -0.69
N THR A 203 -0.82 0.27 0.54
CA THR A 203 -1.69 -0.64 1.31
C THR A 203 -2.81 0.18 1.95
N GLY A 204 -4.05 -0.28 1.85
CA GLY A 204 -5.20 0.42 2.44
C GLY A 204 -6.03 -0.45 3.37
N VAL A 205 -6.72 0.18 4.32
CA VAL A 205 -7.65 -0.43 5.27
C VAL A 205 -8.96 0.33 5.18
N VAL A 206 -10.02 -0.34 4.72
CA VAL A 206 -11.36 0.25 4.69
C VAL A 206 -11.96 0.21 6.09
N GLY A 207 -12.33 1.37 6.63
CA GLY A 207 -13.03 1.47 7.92
C GLY A 207 -12.94 2.83 8.59
N ASP A 208 -13.78 3.04 9.60
CA ASP A 208 -13.75 4.22 10.45
C ASP A 208 -12.58 4.13 11.46
N ALA A 209 -11.60 5.03 11.29
CA ALA A 209 -10.40 5.11 12.10
C ALA A 209 -10.65 5.56 13.56
N THR A 210 -11.84 6.05 13.91
CA THR A 210 -12.18 6.31 15.32
C THR A 210 -12.25 5.00 16.13
N ARG A 211 -12.51 3.86 15.46
CA ARG A 211 -12.60 2.55 16.08
C ARG A 211 -11.21 1.90 16.23
N SER A 212 -10.91 1.41 17.43
CA SER A 212 -9.64 0.76 17.74
C SER A 212 -9.36 -0.49 16.88
N ASP A 213 -10.38 -1.26 16.49
CA ASP A 213 -10.22 -2.46 15.67
C ASP A 213 -9.76 -2.15 14.25
N VAL A 214 -10.16 -1.00 13.68
CA VAL A 214 -9.69 -0.53 12.37
C VAL A 214 -8.22 -0.12 12.43
N LEU A 215 -7.82 0.62 13.47
CA LEU A 215 -6.42 1.02 13.67
C LEU A 215 -5.50 -0.19 13.95
N LEU A 216 -5.97 -1.20 14.70
CA LEU A 216 -5.24 -2.45 14.91
C LEU A 216 -5.02 -3.23 13.60
N ARG A 217 -5.98 -3.20 12.66
CA ARG A 217 -5.85 -3.82 11.33
C ARG A 217 -4.82 -3.11 10.43
N ALA A 218 -4.59 -1.82 10.65
CA ALA A 218 -3.51 -1.03 10.06
C ALA A 218 -2.16 -1.23 10.77
N GLU A 219 -2.09 -2.16 11.73
CA GLU A 219 -0.91 -2.47 12.56
C GLU A 219 -0.35 -1.25 13.33
N LEU A 220 -1.20 -0.28 13.68
CA LEU A 220 -0.79 1.01 14.27
C LEU A 220 0.06 0.87 15.54
N GLN A 221 -0.13 -0.21 16.31
CA GLN A 221 0.71 -0.63 17.45
C GLN A 221 2.21 -0.79 17.13
N LYS A 222 2.58 -0.94 15.85
CA LYS A 222 3.96 -1.09 15.35
C LYS A 222 4.41 0.08 14.47
N ALA A 223 3.54 1.06 14.24
CA ALA A 223 3.85 2.22 13.42
C ALA A 223 4.86 3.12 14.13
N ARG A 224 5.79 3.68 13.36
CA ARG A 224 6.72 4.72 13.84
C ARG A 224 6.06 6.10 13.84
N GLN A 225 5.20 6.34 12.85
CA GLN A 225 4.58 7.64 12.61
C GLN A 225 3.11 7.47 12.21
N ILE A 226 2.29 8.45 12.58
CA ILE A 226 0.85 8.47 12.31
C ILE A 226 0.48 9.86 11.81
N ILE A 227 -0.11 9.95 10.63
CA ILE A 227 -0.62 11.19 10.05
C ILE A 227 -2.15 11.16 10.10
N ILE A 228 -2.76 12.15 10.74
CA ILE A 228 -4.22 12.29 10.85
C ILE A 228 -4.65 13.43 9.93
N ALA A 229 -5.32 13.08 8.83
CA ALA A 229 -5.70 13.98 7.74
C ALA A 229 -7.20 13.93 7.42
N THR A 230 -8.03 13.62 8.43
CA THR A 230 -9.49 13.52 8.34
C THR A 230 -10.15 14.83 7.89
N GLN A 231 -11.40 14.76 7.41
CA GLN A 231 -12.13 15.94 6.95
C GLN A 231 -12.84 16.72 8.07
N ARG A 232 -13.09 16.07 9.21
CA ARG A 232 -13.65 16.69 10.42
C ARG A 232 -12.63 16.65 11.55
N ASP A 233 -12.62 17.72 12.35
CA ASP A 233 -11.69 17.89 13.48
C ASP A 233 -12.10 17.03 14.68
N ASP A 234 -13.40 16.82 14.92
CA ASP A 234 -13.90 15.89 15.95
C ASP A 234 -13.42 14.44 15.75
N THR A 235 -13.38 14.02 14.49
CA THR A 235 -12.87 12.73 14.05
C THR A 235 -11.35 12.69 14.24
N ALA A 236 -10.64 13.79 13.98
CA ALA A 236 -9.20 13.88 14.21
C ALA A 236 -8.84 13.74 15.69
N VAL A 237 -9.62 14.37 16.59
CA VAL A 237 -9.50 14.25 18.05
C VAL A 237 -9.65 12.79 18.50
N LEU A 238 -10.75 12.13 18.09
CA LEU A 238 -11.00 10.72 18.45
C LEU A 238 -9.94 9.77 17.90
N VAL A 239 -9.52 9.96 16.64
CA VAL A 239 -8.42 9.18 16.05
C VAL A 239 -7.12 9.39 16.82
N ALA A 240 -6.77 10.64 17.18
CA ALA A 240 -5.55 10.94 17.93
C ALA A 240 -5.54 10.26 19.30
N LEU A 241 -6.66 10.34 20.03
CA LEU A 241 -6.83 9.69 21.33
C LEU A 241 -6.68 8.17 21.22
N THR A 242 -7.41 7.51 20.32
CA THR A 242 -7.35 6.06 20.12
C THR A 242 -5.97 5.61 19.63
N ALA A 243 -5.36 6.36 18.71
CA ALA A 243 -4.01 6.11 18.22
C ALA A 243 -2.96 6.20 19.33
N ARG A 244 -3.02 7.22 20.20
CA ARG A 244 -2.11 7.39 21.34
C ARG A 244 -2.30 6.31 22.41
N GLN A 245 -3.53 5.82 22.61
CA GLN A 245 -3.81 4.68 23.49
C GLN A 245 -3.20 3.39 22.96
N LEU A 246 -3.32 3.12 21.65
CA LEU A 246 -2.77 1.93 20.99
C LEU A 246 -1.24 1.98 20.83
N ASN A 247 -0.66 3.16 20.64
CA ASN A 247 0.77 3.35 20.47
C ASN A 247 1.26 4.65 21.14
N ARG A 248 1.84 4.50 22.34
CA ARG A 248 2.41 5.62 23.11
C ARG A 248 3.73 6.15 22.57
N GLY A 249 4.42 5.40 21.69
CA GLY A 249 5.74 5.76 21.15
C GLY A 249 5.74 6.37 19.75
N ALA A 250 4.66 6.17 18.97
CA ALA A 250 4.56 6.73 17.63
C ALA A 250 4.50 8.27 17.63
N LYS A 251 5.13 8.89 16.63
CA LYS A 251 4.98 10.33 16.38
C LYS A 251 3.65 10.59 15.67
N ILE A 252 2.73 11.30 16.31
CA ILE A 252 1.41 11.66 15.79
C ILE A 252 1.45 13.10 15.26
N VAL A 253 1.26 13.26 13.96
CA VAL A 253 1.11 14.55 13.28
C VAL A 253 -0.32 14.67 12.77
N ALA A 254 -1.03 15.72 13.13
CA ALA A 254 -2.43 15.89 12.73
C ALA A 254 -2.67 17.21 12.00
N ALA A 255 -3.51 17.17 10.97
CA ALA A 255 -4.05 18.36 10.33
C ALA A 255 -5.42 18.67 10.93
N VAL A 256 -5.62 19.92 11.33
CA VAL A 256 -6.87 20.45 11.86
C VAL A 256 -7.35 21.58 10.94
N ARG A 257 -8.65 21.71 10.74
CA ARG A 257 -9.22 22.78 9.93
C ARG A 257 -9.25 24.08 10.72
N GLU A 258 -9.92 24.09 11.87
CA GLU A 258 -10.13 25.29 12.68
C GLU A 258 -9.07 25.42 13.80
N GLU A 259 -8.58 26.63 14.02
CA GLU A 259 -7.45 26.89 14.93
C GLU A 259 -7.78 26.65 16.40
N GLU A 260 -9.04 26.88 16.78
CA GLU A 260 -9.60 26.59 18.11
C GLU A 260 -9.51 25.11 18.51
N ASN A 261 -9.50 24.19 17.54
CA ASN A 261 -9.42 22.75 17.79
C ASN A 261 -7.97 22.26 18.00
N ALA A 262 -6.96 23.05 17.63
CA ALA A 262 -5.56 22.64 17.72
C ALA A 262 -5.09 22.25 19.15
N PRO A 263 -5.49 22.94 20.24
CA PRO A 263 -5.19 22.51 21.60
C PRO A 263 -5.80 21.15 21.96
N LEU A 264 -7.04 20.86 21.51
CA LEU A 264 -7.72 19.59 21.79
C LEU A 264 -6.99 18.39 21.17
N LEU A 265 -6.48 18.54 19.95
CA LEU A 265 -5.68 17.50 19.30
C LEU A 265 -4.35 17.26 20.03
N ARG A 266 -3.68 18.32 20.50
CA ARG A 266 -2.44 18.20 21.31
C ARG A 266 -2.72 17.48 22.63
N GLN A 267 -3.78 17.86 23.34
CA GLN A 267 -4.22 17.19 24.58
C GLN A 267 -4.60 15.73 24.35
N SER A 268 -5.14 15.40 23.17
CA SER A 268 -5.47 14.03 22.76
C SER A 268 -4.24 13.20 22.35
N GLY A 269 -3.04 13.78 22.38
CA GLY A 269 -1.78 13.09 22.16
C GLY A 269 -1.10 13.36 20.82
N ALA A 270 -1.56 14.32 20.01
CA ALA A 270 -0.82 14.74 18.81
C ALA A 270 0.46 15.52 19.18
N ASP A 271 1.61 15.07 18.69
CA ASP A 271 2.92 15.70 18.94
C ASP A 271 3.08 16.99 18.11
N ALA A 272 2.45 17.05 16.93
CA ALA A 272 2.37 18.24 16.09
C ALA A 272 0.97 18.39 15.48
N VAL A 273 0.49 19.63 15.42
CA VAL A 273 -0.81 19.97 14.83
C VAL A 273 -0.65 21.12 13.85
N ILE A 274 -1.13 20.94 12.62
CA ILE A 274 -1.05 21.89 11.51
C ILE A 274 -2.46 22.44 11.22
N THR A 275 -2.66 23.75 11.36
CA THR A 275 -3.91 24.45 11.04
C THR A 275 -4.01 24.70 9.53
N SER A 276 -4.65 23.79 8.79
CA SER A 276 -4.60 23.82 7.32
C SER A 276 -5.30 25.04 6.70
N ALA A 277 -6.39 25.51 7.30
CA ALA A 277 -7.09 26.70 6.81
C ALA A 277 -6.26 27.97 7.07
N SER A 278 -5.76 28.17 8.29
CA SER A 278 -4.91 29.31 8.63
C SER A 278 -3.59 29.34 7.86
N ALA A 279 -2.98 28.17 7.59
CA ALA A 279 -1.76 28.07 6.79
C ALA A 279 -2.00 28.50 5.33
N ALA A 280 -3.04 27.96 4.68
CA ALA A 280 -3.42 28.36 3.32
C ALA A 280 -3.83 29.84 3.25
N GLY A 281 -4.57 30.34 4.23
CA GLY A 281 -4.97 31.75 4.32
C GLY A 281 -3.77 32.71 4.43
N ARG A 282 -2.75 32.35 5.23
CA ARG A 282 -1.49 33.12 5.31
C ARG A 282 -0.72 33.11 3.98
N LEU A 283 -0.67 31.99 3.27
CA LEU A 283 -0.06 31.92 1.94
C LEU A 283 -0.81 32.77 0.91
N LEU A 284 -2.15 32.73 0.90
CA LEU A 284 -2.96 33.60 0.02
C LEU A 284 -2.70 35.09 0.30
N GLY A 285 -2.63 35.49 1.57
CA GLY A 285 -2.29 36.86 1.96
C GLY A 285 -0.87 37.26 1.52
N LEU A 286 0.12 36.37 1.70
CA LEU A 286 1.49 36.58 1.23
C LEU A 286 1.55 36.75 -0.29
N SER A 287 0.87 35.90 -1.06
CA SER A 287 0.85 35.97 -2.53
C SER A 287 0.15 37.21 -3.08
N VAL A 288 -0.73 37.87 -2.32
CA VAL A 288 -1.31 39.18 -2.69
C VAL A 288 -0.33 40.32 -2.39
N LEU A 289 0.32 40.31 -1.22
CA LEU A 289 1.23 41.37 -0.78
C LEU A 289 2.60 41.32 -1.48
N SER A 290 3.07 40.11 -1.78
CA SER A 290 4.36 39.84 -2.43
C SER A 290 4.28 38.52 -3.22
N PRO A 291 3.77 38.55 -4.48
CA PRO A 291 3.59 37.36 -5.30
C PRO A 291 4.86 36.48 -5.39
N SER A 292 6.02 37.10 -5.60
CA SER A 292 7.31 36.40 -5.70
C SER A 292 7.71 35.69 -4.39
N ALA A 293 7.42 36.27 -3.23
CA ALA A 293 7.66 35.61 -1.94
C ALA A 293 6.66 34.47 -1.70
N GLY A 294 5.43 34.61 -2.20
CA GLY A 294 4.44 33.53 -2.25
C GLY A 294 4.96 32.32 -3.03
N THR A 295 5.46 32.52 -4.25
CA THR A 295 6.05 31.45 -5.07
C THR A 295 7.25 30.76 -4.39
N VAL A 296 8.17 31.52 -3.80
CA VAL A 296 9.31 30.94 -3.06
C VAL A 296 8.85 30.12 -1.85
N MET A 297 7.79 30.54 -1.15
CA MET A 297 7.23 29.78 -0.04
C MET A 297 6.50 28.51 -0.51
N GLU A 298 5.85 28.54 -1.68
CA GLU A 298 5.22 27.37 -2.29
C GLU A 298 6.27 26.32 -2.70
N ASP A 299 7.36 26.74 -3.36
CA ASP A 299 8.53 25.90 -3.66
C ASP A 299 9.09 25.23 -2.40
N LEU A 300 9.37 26.01 -1.34
CA LEU A 300 9.92 25.49 -0.08
C LEU A 300 9.01 24.49 0.66
N ILE A 301 7.71 24.50 0.39
CA ILE A 301 6.73 23.54 0.93
C ILE A 301 6.62 22.30 0.02
N GLN A 302 6.78 22.48 -1.30
CA GLN A 302 6.68 21.42 -2.30
C GLN A 302 8.04 20.81 -2.65
N GLN A 303 8.42 19.78 -1.89
CA GLN A 303 9.58 18.91 -2.17
C GLN A 303 9.77 18.62 -3.66
N GLY A 304 10.95 18.97 -4.18
CA GLY A 304 11.33 18.82 -5.58
C GLY A 304 11.01 20.01 -6.50
N SER A 305 10.40 21.08 -6.00
CA SER A 305 10.12 22.31 -6.76
C SER A 305 11.10 23.43 -6.41
N GLY A 306 12.08 23.70 -7.27
CA GLY A 306 12.97 24.86 -7.17
C GLY A 306 13.95 24.84 -5.98
N LEU A 307 13.45 25.02 -4.76
CA LEU A 307 14.17 25.10 -3.51
C LEU A 307 13.61 24.09 -2.49
N ASP A 308 14.46 23.20 -1.99
CA ASP A 308 14.10 22.25 -0.94
C ASP A 308 14.56 22.75 0.43
N LEU A 309 13.69 22.63 1.44
CA LEU A 309 14.04 22.81 2.85
C LEU A 309 14.43 21.45 3.46
N ILE A 310 15.69 21.28 3.87
CA ILE A 310 16.22 20.01 4.39
C ILE A 310 16.78 20.16 5.81
N GLU A 311 16.72 19.09 6.62
CA GLU A 311 17.31 19.03 7.96
C GLU A 311 18.47 18.02 7.98
N ARG A 312 19.72 18.48 7.97
CA ARG A 312 20.92 17.61 7.94
C ARG A 312 21.79 17.78 9.20
N PRO A 313 22.59 16.77 9.60
CA PRO A 313 23.62 16.98 10.63
C PRO A 313 24.71 17.94 10.15
N VAL A 314 25.36 18.61 11.11
CA VAL A 314 26.59 19.39 10.87
C VAL A 314 27.76 18.45 10.55
N ILE A 315 28.54 18.75 9.52
CA ILE A 315 29.73 17.96 9.18
C ILE A 315 30.97 18.45 9.95
N LYS A 316 31.98 17.58 10.12
CA LYS A 316 33.21 17.92 10.87
C LYS A 316 33.93 19.18 10.37
N ALA A 317 33.81 19.51 9.08
CA ALA A 317 34.40 20.71 8.47
C ALA A 317 33.62 22.02 8.74
N GLU A 318 32.45 21.94 9.35
CA GLU A 318 31.61 23.08 9.75
C GLU A 318 31.70 23.36 11.26
N VAL A 319 32.20 22.42 12.06
CA VAL A 319 32.32 22.59 13.52
C VAL A 319 33.26 23.75 13.84
N GLY A 320 32.82 24.65 14.73
CA GLY A 320 33.57 25.85 15.10
C GLY A 320 33.33 27.05 14.17
N LYS A 321 32.72 26.86 12.99
CA LYS A 321 32.39 27.95 12.07
C LYS A 321 31.11 28.70 12.46
N SER A 322 30.97 29.90 11.92
CA SER A 322 29.71 30.64 11.92
C SER A 322 28.68 29.99 11.00
N VAL A 323 27.39 30.16 11.32
CA VAL A 323 26.25 29.76 10.49
C VAL A 323 26.28 30.44 9.10
N ARG A 324 27.01 31.55 8.95
CA ARG A 324 27.19 32.29 7.68
C ARG A 324 28.41 31.82 6.85
N GLU A 325 29.18 30.87 7.36
CA GLU A 325 30.42 30.35 6.74
C GLU A 325 30.23 28.92 6.19
N THR A 326 28.99 28.44 6.12
CA THR A 326 28.58 27.19 5.47
C THR A 326 28.31 27.41 3.98
N GLU A 327 28.49 26.36 3.18
CA GLU A 327 28.17 26.41 1.73
C GLU A 327 26.65 26.50 1.48
N ASP A 328 25.86 25.83 2.32
CA ASP A 328 24.40 25.88 2.28
C ASP A 328 23.85 27.14 2.95
N LEU A 329 22.69 27.61 2.48
CA LEU A 329 21.92 28.66 3.14
C LEU A 329 21.21 28.11 4.39
N VAL A 330 21.89 28.15 5.54
CA VAL A 330 21.31 27.76 6.83
C VAL A 330 20.31 28.82 7.31
N VAL A 331 19.07 28.38 7.55
CA VAL A 331 17.98 29.22 8.10
C VAL A 331 17.91 29.11 9.62
N SER A 332 18.16 27.92 10.16
CA SER A 332 18.11 27.66 11.60
C SER A 332 19.03 26.51 12.03
N VAL A 333 19.46 26.53 13.28
CA VAL A 333 20.24 25.46 13.94
C VAL A 333 19.39 24.81 15.03
N LEU A 334 19.20 23.49 14.94
CA LEU A 334 18.60 22.67 15.99
C LEU A 334 19.71 22.16 16.92
N ARG A 335 19.80 22.73 18.12
CA ARG A 335 20.72 22.29 19.19
C ARG A 335 19.94 21.64 20.32
N GLY A 336 20.04 20.31 20.42
CA GLY A 336 19.22 19.51 21.34
C GLY A 336 17.73 19.61 20.98
N HIS A 337 16.96 20.33 21.80
CA HIS A 337 15.53 20.60 21.58
C HIS A 337 15.22 22.08 21.26
N ARG A 338 16.23 22.94 21.12
CA ARG A 338 16.05 24.35 20.79
C ARG A 338 16.31 24.59 19.30
N LEU A 339 15.35 25.18 18.62
CA LEU A 339 15.52 25.74 17.28
C LEU A 339 16.00 27.19 17.43
N LEU A 340 17.18 27.50 16.90
CA LEU A 340 17.83 28.81 16.94
C LEU A 340 17.82 29.37 15.51
N GLY A 341 17.44 30.64 15.32
CA GLY A 341 17.50 31.29 14.02
C GLY A 341 18.95 31.53 13.56
N TYR A 342 19.18 31.74 12.27
CA TYR A 342 20.51 32.09 11.72
C TYR A 342 21.09 33.40 12.29
N ASP A 343 20.25 34.21 12.93
CA ASP A 343 20.54 35.47 13.60
C ASP A 343 20.70 35.36 15.14
N ASP A 344 20.35 34.22 15.73
CA ASP A 344 20.52 33.98 17.17
C ASP A 344 22.03 33.86 17.49
N PRO A 345 22.58 34.68 18.42
CA PRO A 345 23.99 34.61 18.81
C PRO A 345 24.44 33.23 19.28
N ALA A 346 23.54 32.41 19.83
CA ALA A 346 23.84 31.05 20.27
C ALA A 346 23.87 30.02 19.13
N ALA A 347 23.39 30.35 17.92
CA ALA A 347 23.46 29.46 16.76
C ALA A 347 24.91 29.27 16.26
N SER A 348 25.79 30.25 16.51
CA SER A 348 27.23 30.17 16.23
C SER A 348 28.06 30.09 17.52
N PRO A 349 29.22 29.41 17.51
CA PRO A 349 29.69 28.52 16.46
C PRO A 349 28.87 27.22 16.39
N LEU A 350 28.91 26.55 15.24
CA LEU A 350 28.29 25.24 15.02
C LEU A 350 28.99 24.13 15.82
N GLN A 351 28.20 23.21 16.37
CA GLN A 351 28.67 22.03 17.13
C GLN A 351 28.40 20.74 16.35
N LEU A 352 29.21 19.72 16.55
CA LEU A 352 29.07 18.42 15.85
C LEU A 352 27.74 17.70 16.16
N THR A 353 27.10 18.02 17.29
CA THR A 353 25.80 17.49 17.71
C THR A 353 24.61 18.26 17.16
N ASP A 354 24.84 19.39 16.48
CA ASP A 354 23.77 20.19 15.91
C ASP A 354 23.23 19.57 14.62
N ARG A 355 21.96 19.87 14.31
CA ARG A 355 21.41 19.73 12.98
C ARG A 355 21.10 21.11 12.41
N VAL A 356 21.34 21.31 11.13
CA VAL A 356 21.03 22.55 10.42
C VAL A 356 19.81 22.35 9.53
N ILE A 357 18.92 23.34 9.54
CA ILE A 357 17.86 23.47 8.56
C ILE A 357 18.38 24.38 7.46
N THR A 358 18.57 23.83 6.27
CA THR A 358 19.13 24.54 5.11
C THR A 358 18.13 24.61 3.97
N ILE A 359 18.22 25.70 3.21
CA ILE A 359 17.61 25.80 1.88
C ILE A 359 18.66 25.39 0.86
N VAL A 360 18.34 24.38 0.06
CA VAL A 360 19.16 23.90 -1.06
C VAL A 360 18.36 23.99 -2.35
N ARG A 361 19.03 23.92 -3.52
CA ARG A 361 18.30 23.75 -4.78
C ARG A 361 17.74 22.33 -4.85
N ALA A 362 16.49 22.22 -5.31
CA ALA A 362 15.86 20.93 -5.50
C ALA A 362 16.66 20.07 -6.49
N THR A 363 16.99 18.85 -6.08
CA THR A 363 17.68 17.90 -6.97
C THR A 363 16.61 17.09 -7.70
N PRO A 364 16.52 17.15 -9.04
CA PRO A 364 15.47 16.44 -9.77
C PRO A 364 15.59 14.92 -9.54
N PRO A 365 14.48 14.20 -9.35
CA PRO A 365 14.51 12.78 -9.04
C PRO A 365 15.14 11.99 -10.21
N PRO A 366 15.93 10.93 -9.92
CA PRO A 366 16.59 10.14 -10.96
C PRO A 366 15.56 9.46 -11.86
N GLY A 367 15.37 10.02 -13.06
CA GLY A 367 14.35 9.60 -14.03
C GLY A 367 13.66 10.76 -14.76
N SER A 368 13.62 11.97 -14.19
CA SER A 368 13.19 13.17 -14.92
C SER A 368 14.35 13.72 -15.75
N GLY A 369 14.47 13.29 -17.01
CA GLY A 369 15.35 13.94 -17.99
C GLY A 369 14.95 15.41 -18.20
N PRO A 370 15.88 16.28 -18.65
CA PRO A 370 15.61 17.71 -18.80
C PRO A 370 14.47 17.96 -19.78
N SER A 371 13.37 18.52 -19.29
CA SER A 371 12.18 18.85 -20.06
C SER A 371 12.38 20.12 -20.90
N GLY A 372 13.04 19.96 -22.05
CA GLY A 372 13.14 20.98 -23.10
C GLY A 372 14.22 22.04 -22.86
N PRO A 373 14.69 22.71 -23.93
CA PRO A 373 15.65 23.79 -23.81
C PRO A 373 15.00 25.03 -23.19
N SER A 374 15.72 25.66 -22.26
CA SER A 374 15.40 27.00 -21.76
C SER A 374 15.30 27.99 -22.94
N LEU A 375 14.13 28.58 -23.14
CA LEU A 375 13.95 29.69 -24.09
C LEU A 375 14.92 30.82 -23.72
N PRO A 376 15.75 31.31 -24.66
CA PRO A 376 16.71 32.35 -24.36
C PRO A 376 16.01 33.66 -24.02
N HIS A 377 16.51 34.37 -23.01
CA HIS A 377 16.06 35.70 -22.66
C HIS A 377 16.19 36.64 -23.86
N LEU A 378 15.06 37.14 -24.37
CA LEU A 378 15.03 38.25 -25.32
C LEU A 378 15.54 39.52 -24.62
N PRO A 379 16.58 40.20 -25.15
CA PRO A 379 17.01 41.47 -24.59
C PRO A 379 15.96 42.55 -24.84
N MET A 380 15.65 43.33 -23.79
CA MET A 380 14.81 44.53 -23.89
C MET A 380 15.51 45.57 -24.78
N SER A 381 14.92 45.90 -25.93
CA SER A 381 15.36 47.05 -26.74
C SER A 381 15.04 48.37 -26.04
N PRO A 382 15.97 49.35 -25.99
CA PRO A 382 15.73 50.62 -25.33
C PRO A 382 14.99 51.63 -26.22
N HIS A 383 14.14 52.44 -25.59
CA HIS A 383 13.56 53.71 -26.05
C HIS A 383 12.78 53.76 -27.39
N HIS A 384 11.49 54.09 -27.28
CA HIS A 384 11.00 55.38 -27.84
C HIS A 384 9.75 55.91 -27.10
N ARG A 385 9.86 57.18 -26.69
CA ARG A 385 8.81 58.20 -26.48
C ARG A 385 9.33 59.44 -27.25
N PRO A 386 8.50 60.39 -27.73
CA PRO A 386 7.31 60.95 -27.05
C PRO A 386 6.09 60.02 -26.99
#